data_AF-A0A843L0T5-F1
#
_entry.id   AF-A0A843L0T5-F1
#
_cell.length_a   1.000
_cell.length_b   1.000
_cell.length_c   1.000
_cell.angle_alpha   90.00
_cell.angle_beta   90.00
_cell.angle_gamma   90.00
#
_symmetry.space_group_name_H-M   'P 1'
#
loop_
_entity.id
_entity.type
_entity.pdbx_description
1 polymer ?
#
loop_
_entity_poly.entity_id
_entity_poly.type
_entity_poly.pdbx_seq_one_letter_code
_entity_poly.pdbx_strand_id
1 'polypeptide(L)' 'MAATKRIPVSEEVWAEISELKRPGQTFDDLLSQMAEQEKKRRFIEDMDRIEAEGDFVELDFDVPDTD' A
#
# COMPACT_ATOMS: atom_id res chain seq x y z
N MET A 1 -16.56 2.32 11.12
CA MET A 1 -17.46 3.34 10.52
C MET A 1 -18.19 2.68 9.36
N ALA A 2 -19.44 3.04 9.06
CA ALA A 2 -20.13 2.47 7.91
C ALA A 2 -19.59 3.09 6.61
N ALA A 3 -19.23 2.28 5.62
CA ALA A 3 -18.79 2.75 4.32
C ALA A 3 -19.97 3.41 3.56
N THR A 4 -19.87 4.70 3.27
CA THR A 4 -20.93 5.48 2.62
C THR A 4 -20.65 5.80 1.16
N LYS A 5 -19.38 5.66 0.73
CA LYS A 5 -18.96 5.90 -0.66
C LYS A 5 -19.14 4.64 -1.52
N ARG A 6 -19.46 4.82 -2.79
CA ARG A 6 -19.64 3.74 -3.77
C ARG A 6 -18.58 3.84 -4.86
N ILE A 7 -18.01 2.70 -5.24
CA ILE A 7 -17.06 2.58 -6.34
C ILE A 7 -17.75 1.71 -7.41
N PRO A 8 -18.18 2.28 -8.54
CA PRO A 8 -18.72 1.48 -9.64
C PRO A 8 -17.59 0.68 -10.29
N VAL A 9 -17.84 -0.59 -10.53
CA VAL A 9 -16.93 -1.53 -11.22
C VAL A 9 -17.73 -2.35 -12.23
N SER A 10 -17.06 -3.03 -13.16
CA SER A 10 -17.73 -4.00 -14.02
C SER A 10 -18.15 -5.25 -13.22
N GLU A 11 -19.13 -6.00 -13.73
CA GLU A 11 -19.56 -7.27 -13.14
C GLU A 11 -18.41 -8.28 -13.00
N GLU A 12 -17.54 -8.34 -14.01
CA GLU A 12 -16.35 -9.20 -14.00
C GLU A 12 -15.41 -8.87 -12.84
N VAL A 13 -15.05 -7.59 -12.68
CA VAL A 13 -14.19 -7.13 -11.58
C VAL A 13 -14.88 -7.34 -10.23
N TRP A 14 -16.20 -7.13 -10.16
CA TRP A 14 -16.96 -7.37 -8.94
C TRP A 14 -16.93 -8.85 -8.54
N ALA A 15 -17.04 -9.77 -9.49
CA ALA A 15 -16.95 -11.21 -9.25
C ALA A 15 -15.56 -11.59 -8.72
N GLU A 16 -14.49 -11.13 -9.37
CA GLU A 16 -13.12 -11.38 -8.92
C GLU A 16 -12.87 -10.88 -7.48
N ILE A 17 -13.27 -9.64 -7.17
CA ILE A 17 -13.12 -9.08 -5.82
C ILE A 17 -13.96 -9.88 -4.80
N SER A 18 -15.12 -10.37 -5.21
CA SER A 18 -15.99 -11.18 -4.35
C SER A 18 -15.38 -12.53 -4.02
N GLU A 19 -14.68 -13.16 -4.95
CA GLU A 19 -13.95 -14.43 -4.72
C GLU A 19 -12.79 -14.28 -3.73
N LEU A 20 -12.13 -13.12 -3.71
CA LEU A 20 -11.03 -12.83 -2.78
C LEU A 20 -11.50 -12.59 -1.34
N LYS A 21 -12.80 -12.38 -1.13
CA LYS A 21 -13.36 -12.01 0.16
C LYS A 21 -13.47 -13.22 1.10
N ARG A 22 -12.91 -13.11 2.31
CA ARG A 22 -13.01 -14.17 3.33
C ARG A 22 -14.38 -14.18 4.04
N PRO A 23 -14.77 -15.31 4.65
CA PRO A 23 -15.96 -15.38 5.51
C PRO A 23 -15.90 -14.33 6.62
N GLY A 24 -17.01 -13.61 6.85
CA GLY A 24 -17.11 -12.57 7.88
C GLY A 24 -16.40 -11.24 7.59
N GLN A 25 -15.55 -11.17 6.56
CA GLN A 25 -14.88 -9.95 6.14
C GLN A 25 -15.86 -9.02 5.40
N THR A 26 -15.72 -7.69 5.48
CA THR A 26 -16.46 -6.76 4.62
C THR A 26 -15.65 -6.40 3.36
N PHE A 27 -16.30 -5.85 2.33
CA PHE A 27 -15.55 -5.32 1.18
C PHE A 27 -14.65 -4.14 1.56
N ASP A 28 -15.05 -3.34 2.55
CA ASP A 28 -14.23 -2.24 3.07
C ASP A 28 -12.92 -2.78 3.68
N ASP A 29 -13.00 -3.86 4.45
CA ASP A 29 -11.82 -4.52 5.02
C ASP A 29 -10.91 -5.11 3.94
N LEU A 30 -11.49 -5.73 2.91
CA LEU A 30 -10.73 -6.31 1.80
C LEU A 30 -10.02 -5.24 0.99
N LEU A 31 -10.75 -4.20 0.55
CA LEU A 31 -10.18 -3.11 -0.23
C LEU A 31 -9.13 -2.32 0.57
N SER A 32 -9.31 -2.18 1.88
CA SER A 32 -8.30 -1.58 2.75
C SER A 32 -7.01 -2.39 2.78
N GLN A 33 -7.10 -3.72 2.86
CA GLN A 33 -5.92 -4.60 2.81
C GLN A 33 -5.21 -4.53 1.45
N MET A 34 -5.96 -4.53 0.36
CA MET A 34 -5.41 -4.41 -0.99
C MET A 34 -4.71 -3.05 -1.19
N ALA A 35 -5.30 -1.96 -0.69
CA ALA A 35 -4.70 -0.64 -0.75
C ALA A 35 -3.38 -0.56 0.03
N GLU A 36 -3.31 -1.17 1.21
CA GLU A 36 -2.06 -1.22 1.98
C GLU A 36 -0.98 -2.07 1.30
N GLN A 37 -1.36 -3.19 0.67
CA GLN A 37 -0.42 -4.00 -0.11
C GLN A 37 0.13 -3.25 -1.32
N GLU A 38 -0.73 -2.55 -2.06
CA GLU A 38 -0.33 -1.75 -3.22
C GLU A 38 0.63 -0.62 -2.84
N LYS A 39 0.36 0.10 -1.74
CA LYS A 39 1.26 1.14 -1.22
C LYS A 39 2.62 0.57 -0.88
N LYS A 40 2.67 -0.58 -0.20
CA LYS A 40 3.93 -1.25 0.14
C LYS A 40 4.70 -1.67 -1.10
N ARG A 41 4.02 -2.23 -2.10
CA ARG A 41 4.66 -2.60 -3.37
C ARG A 41 5.28 -1.39 -4.05
N ARG A 42 4.50 -0.30 -4.23
CA ARG A 42 5.01 0.93 -4.84
C ARG A 42 6.18 1.53 -4.07
N PHE A 43 6.12 1.50 -2.74
CA PHE A 43 7.20 2.00 -1.90
C PHE A 43 8.52 1.24 -2.15
N ILE A 44 8.46 -0.09 -2.23
CA ILE A 44 9.63 -0.92 -2.55
C ILE A 44 10.12 -0.62 -3.97
N GLU A 45 9.23 -0.60 -4.96
CA GLU A 45 9.58 -0.29 -6.35
C GLU A 45 10.23 1.10 -6.50
N ASP A 46 9.76 2.09 -5.74
CA ASP A 46 10.34 3.44 -5.74
C ASP A 46 11.71 3.46 -5.02
N MET A 47 11.89 2.71 -3.93
CA MET A 47 13.20 2.55 -3.28
C MET A 47 14.21 1.90 -4.23
N ASP A 48 13.83 0.80 -4.89
CA ASP A 48 14.70 0.09 -5.83
C ASP A 48 15.11 1.01 -7.00
N ARG A 49 14.18 1.85 -7.48
CA ARG A 49 14.47 2.85 -8.52
C ARG A 49 15.46 3.91 -8.01
N ILE A 50 15.26 4.42 -6.80
CA ILE A 50 16.17 5.40 -6.19
C ILE A 50 17.55 4.78 -5.97
N GLU A 51 17.66 3.51 -5.57
CA GLU A 51 18.94 2.80 -5.47
C GLU A 51 19.65 2.65 -6.81
N ALA A 52 18.91 2.28 -7.86
CA ALA A 52 19.48 2.08 -9.19
C ALA A 52 19.90 3.38 -9.89
N GLU A 53 19.18 4.48 -9.66
CA GLU A 53 19.35 5.75 -10.38
C GLU A 53 19.96 6.87 -9.51
N GLY A 54 20.05 6.67 -8.20
CA GLY A 54 20.34 7.72 -7.22
C GLY A 54 21.81 8.08 -7.10
N ASP A 55 22.07 9.39 -7.05
CA ASP A 55 23.31 9.96 -6.53
C ASP A 55 23.12 10.23 -5.03
N PHE A 56 23.67 9.35 -4.19
CA PHE A 56 23.50 9.41 -2.74
C PHE A 56 24.52 10.36 -2.12
N VAL A 57 24.05 11.30 -1.30
CA VAL A 57 24.91 12.17 -0.50
C VAL A 57 25.04 11.61 0.91
N GLU A 58 26.26 11.67 1.46
CA GLU A 58 26.54 11.26 2.84
C GLU A 58 25.81 12.21 3.81
N LEU A 59 25.07 11.63 4.76
CA LEU A 59 24.36 12.39 5.78
C LEU A 59 25.33 12.68 6.93
N ASP A 60 25.83 13.91 6.97
CA ASP A 60 26.69 14.40 8.04
C ASP A 60 25.84 14.79 9.26
N PHE A 61 25.46 13.78 10.07
CA PHE A 61 24.83 14.01 11.36
C PHE A 61 25.89 13.91 12.46
N ASP A 62 26.23 15.06 13.04
CA ASP A 62 26.94 15.13 14.31
C ASP A 62 25.96 14.65 15.39
N VAL A 63 25.95 13.35 15.68
CA VAL A 63 25.15 12.76 16.76
C VAL A 63 25.91 13.05 18.05
N PRO A 64 25.45 13.98 18.92
CA PRO A 64 26.11 14.16 20.20
C PRO A 64 25.95 12.86 21.00
N ASP A 65 27.09 12.27 21.37
CA ASP A 65 27.15 11.16 22.33
C ASP A 65 26.28 11.53 23.53
N THR A 66 25.15 10.84 23.66
CA THR A 66 24.27 11.00 24.82
C THR A 66 24.77 10.04 25.88
N ASP A 67 25.62 10.55 26.79
CA ASP A 67 25.96 9.91 28.08
C ASP A 67 24.73 9.78 29.00
#